data_AF-A0A7S4VLS8-F1
#
_entry.id   AF-A0A7S4VLS8-F1
#
_cell.length_a   1.000
_cell.length_b   1.000
_cell.length_c   1.000
_cell.angle_alpha   90.00
_cell.angle_beta   90.00
_cell.angle_gamma   90.00
#
_symmetry.space_group_name_H-M   'P 1'
#
loop_
_entity.id
_entity.type
_entity.pdbx_description
1 polymer ?
#
loop_
_entity_poly.entity_id
_entity_poly.type
_entity_poly.pdbx_seq_one_letter_code
_entity_poly.pdbx_strand_id
1 'polypeptide(L)'
;KGIHLPENIALNDAYFLTQRFKIEWRGCLACASKDFEKQTKLFWTTVFDGVESASSDSFHGDMATNKKANMIDPGDIRGALPDTALRLYLTHISAFGSSNGGSGAAGGNSGVIQSLYNHLKSIHSTSLINSEALRKLVKKFDKEMSKLGVTRQTGGIDGNGAMRLSPQLLPEVYSSNFNVGLSTVEASLALVKQHLGLDDEDEDEDDELNLGDVHAARIKFMSMDGGHGVGLAGMMGMGGDIDDDDVGKPADDVAGFFGLSRKRYDNDAILVEKRKAELRWLRKLVESVNMADDIARANGDGYTISLISCLVGHRGFHSITDKSDKRPIENSLMAYEAAWTNGIQLCECDIVLTADDKLILAHDENFVRLALELDNPLVHKNVRELTYKEIMSLPLKSGCRPPLLIDVLRSAHVIGGDARMIVEIKPGNVEAGTALAKMFARHPNLME
;
A
#
# COMPACT_ATOMS: atom_id res chain seq x y z
N LYS A 1 -1.98 14.00 1.40
CA LYS A 1 -2.55 15.23 0.80
C LYS A 1 -1.43 16.27 0.71
N GLY A 2 -1.10 16.74 -0.50
CA GLY A 2 -0.08 17.78 -0.67
C GLY A 2 -0.54 19.08 -0.01
N ILE A 3 0.31 19.71 0.77
CA ILE A 3 0.02 21.02 1.37
C ILE A 3 0.23 22.05 0.26
N HIS A 4 -0.85 22.44 -0.44
CA HIS A 4 -0.82 23.63 -1.28
C HIS A 4 -0.93 24.86 -0.37
N LEU A 5 0.10 25.70 -0.41
CA LEU A 5 0.18 26.93 0.35
C LEU A 5 -0.17 28.12 -0.57
N PRO A 6 -1.03 29.07 -0.14
CA PRO A 6 -1.34 30.26 -0.92
C PRO A 6 -0.09 31.13 -1.16
N GLU A 7 -0.03 31.81 -2.31
CA GLU A 7 1.14 32.59 -2.77
C GLU A 7 1.45 33.86 -1.94
N ASN A 8 0.61 34.23 -0.98
CA ASN A 8 0.81 35.36 -0.07
C ASN A 8 0.44 34.96 1.37
N ILE A 9 1.35 34.26 2.04
CA ILE A 9 1.23 33.88 3.45
C ILE A 9 1.80 35.01 4.30
N ALA A 10 0.99 35.58 5.19
CA ALA A 10 1.48 36.55 6.16
C ALA A 10 2.51 35.86 7.08
N LEU A 11 3.49 36.59 7.62
CA LEU A 11 4.49 36.03 8.57
C LEU A 11 3.85 35.22 9.72
N ASN A 12 2.68 35.63 10.18
CA ASN A 12 1.90 34.92 11.19
C ASN A 12 1.41 33.54 10.71
N ASP A 13 1.07 33.41 9.43
CA ASP A 13 0.63 32.16 8.83
C ASP A 13 1.80 31.18 8.68
N ALA A 14 3.01 31.67 8.36
CA ALA A 14 4.21 30.84 8.27
C ALA A 14 4.59 30.20 9.62
N TYR A 15 4.47 30.95 10.72
CA TYR A 15 4.69 30.42 12.06
C TYR A 15 3.64 29.36 12.41
N PHE A 16 2.36 29.65 12.16
CA PHE A 16 1.27 28.70 12.40
C PHE A 16 1.46 27.39 11.62
N LEU A 17 1.79 27.48 10.33
CA LEU A 17 2.08 26.32 9.48
C LEU A 17 3.27 25.51 9.99
N THR A 18 4.31 26.18 10.47
CA THR A 18 5.50 25.54 11.07
C THR A 18 5.13 24.75 12.33
N GLN A 19 4.35 25.34 13.23
CA GLN A 19 3.92 24.65 14.46
C GLN A 19 2.99 23.49 14.14
N ARG A 20 2.04 23.68 13.23
CA ARG A 20 1.15 22.62 12.78
C ARG A 20 1.92 21.46 12.17
N PHE A 21 2.87 21.74 11.26
CA PHE A 21 3.73 20.71 10.67
C PHE A 21 4.49 19.93 11.75
N LYS A 22 5.09 20.62 12.74
CA LYS A 22 5.78 19.96 13.86
C LYS A 22 4.88 18.98 14.61
N ILE A 23 3.66 19.40 14.95
CA ILE A 23 2.69 18.57 15.69
C ILE A 23 2.34 17.32 14.89
N GLU A 24 1.94 17.49 13.64
CA GLU A 24 1.53 16.37 12.76
C GLU A 24 2.70 15.41 12.49
N TRP A 25 3.88 15.98 12.23
CA TRP A 25 5.09 15.20 11.99
C TRP A 25 5.50 14.38 13.21
N ARG A 26 5.44 14.95 14.42
CA ARG A 26 5.70 14.22 15.67
C ARG A 26 4.63 13.16 15.95
N GLY A 27 3.38 13.43 15.58
CA GLY A 27 2.32 12.43 15.60
C GLY A 27 2.66 11.23 14.72
N CYS A 28 3.15 11.47 13.51
CA CYS A 28 3.60 10.42 12.60
C CYS A 28 4.82 9.65 13.15
N LEU A 29 5.82 10.35 13.70
CA LEU A 29 6.98 9.73 14.34
C LEU A 29 6.55 8.80 15.50
N ALA A 30 5.68 9.29 16.39
CA ALA A 30 5.18 8.51 17.52
C ALA A 30 4.39 7.27 17.07
N CYS A 31 3.62 7.36 16.00
CA CYS A 31 2.91 6.21 15.43
C CYS A 31 3.89 5.16 14.87
N ALA A 32 4.89 5.59 14.10
CA ALA A 32 5.91 4.70 13.56
C ALA A 32 6.71 4.02 14.68
N SER A 33 7.08 4.75 15.73
CA SER A 33 7.77 4.19 16.89
C SER A 33 6.95 3.14 17.64
N LYS A 34 5.65 3.38 17.84
CA LYS A 34 4.74 2.42 18.49
C LYS A 34 4.55 1.15 17.65
N ASP A 35 4.44 1.30 16.33
CA ASP A 35 4.30 0.15 15.44
C ASP A 35 5.56 -0.71 15.46
N PHE A 36 6.74 -0.10 15.34
CA PHE A 36 8.01 -0.81 15.45
C PHE A 36 8.16 -1.56 16.79
N GLU A 37 7.86 -0.91 17.91
CA GLU A 37 7.91 -1.53 19.24
C GLU A 37 6.97 -2.73 19.32
N LYS A 38 5.72 -2.59 18.84
CA LYS A 38 4.73 -3.66 18.82
C LYS A 38 5.21 -4.85 18.00
N GLN A 39 5.70 -4.61 16.78
CA GLN A 39 6.14 -5.70 15.89
C GLN A 39 7.38 -6.40 16.42
N THR A 40 8.35 -5.64 16.92
CA THR A 40 9.59 -6.18 17.49
C THR A 40 9.29 -6.98 18.76
N LYS A 41 8.38 -6.50 19.62
CA LYS A 41 7.93 -7.26 20.79
C LYS A 41 7.26 -8.57 20.39
N LEU A 42 6.37 -8.56 19.40
CA LEU A 42 5.70 -9.77 18.91
C LEU A 42 6.70 -10.80 18.37
N PHE A 43 7.68 -10.32 17.60
CA PHE A 43 8.77 -11.15 17.09
C PHE A 43 9.54 -11.81 18.24
N TRP A 44 10.04 -11.04 19.20
CA TRP A 44 10.82 -11.60 20.31
C TRP A 44 10.00 -12.49 21.23
N THR A 45 8.72 -12.18 21.46
CA THR A 45 7.82 -13.07 22.21
C THR A 45 7.74 -14.45 21.54
N THR A 46 7.60 -14.49 20.21
CA THR A 46 7.60 -15.75 19.45
C THR A 46 8.91 -16.53 19.63
N VAL A 47 10.05 -15.84 19.61
CA VAL A 47 11.37 -16.47 19.80
C VAL A 47 11.51 -17.04 21.22
N PHE A 48 11.20 -16.26 22.25
CA PHE A 48 11.36 -16.68 23.64
C PHE A 48 10.36 -17.75 24.05
N ASP A 49 9.08 -17.63 23.68
CA ASP A 49 8.07 -18.66 23.93
C ASP A 49 8.46 -19.99 23.28
N GLY A 50 9.04 -19.93 22.09
CA GLY A 50 9.55 -21.10 21.37
C GLY A 50 10.75 -21.76 22.04
N VAL A 51 11.65 -20.97 22.66
CA VAL A 51 12.78 -21.48 23.44
C VAL A 51 12.32 -22.06 24.78
N GLU A 52 11.35 -21.45 25.45
CA GLU A 52 10.80 -21.96 26.72
C GLU A 52 10.05 -23.28 26.52
N SER A 53 9.24 -23.35 25.45
CA SER A 53 8.54 -24.59 25.07
C SER A 53 9.52 -25.74 24.85
N ALA A 54 10.66 -25.48 24.19
CA ALA A 54 11.73 -26.45 23.97
C ALA A 54 12.30 -27.04 25.26
N SER A 55 12.43 -26.23 26.31
CA SER A 55 12.94 -26.69 27.61
C SER A 55 11.94 -27.60 28.32
N SER A 56 10.64 -27.34 28.19
CA SER A 56 9.59 -28.06 28.92
C SER A 56 9.35 -29.49 28.45
N ASP A 57 9.43 -29.75 27.13
CA ASP A 57 9.19 -31.08 26.55
C ASP A 57 10.25 -32.13 26.94
N SER A 58 11.40 -31.68 27.45
CA SER A 58 12.52 -32.56 27.83
C SER A 58 12.32 -33.33 29.14
N PHE A 59 11.32 -32.97 29.96
CA PHE A 59 11.19 -33.49 31.33
C PHE A 59 10.33 -34.76 31.49
N HIS A 60 9.70 -35.27 30.43
CA HIS A 60 8.78 -36.43 30.51
C HIS A 60 9.23 -37.69 29.74
N GLY A 61 10.46 -37.72 29.23
CA GLY A 61 11.02 -38.88 28.51
C GLY A 61 11.77 -39.86 29.41
N ASP A 62 11.35 -41.11 29.41
CA ASP A 62 11.88 -42.24 30.18
C ASP A 62 13.42 -42.36 30.15
N MET A 63 14.01 -42.53 31.34
CA MET A 63 15.45 -42.71 31.56
C MET A 63 15.95 -44.02 30.95
N ALA A 64 16.40 -44.02 29.69
CA ALA A 64 17.46 -44.92 29.26
C ALA A 64 17.98 -44.57 27.86
N THR A 65 19.29 -44.29 27.78
CA THR A 65 20.17 -44.33 26.61
C THR A 65 20.31 -43.07 25.72
N ASN A 66 21.43 -42.36 25.95
CA ASN A 66 22.26 -41.67 24.94
C ASN A 66 21.76 -40.44 24.14
N LYS A 67 20.86 -39.61 24.66
CA LYS A 67 20.50 -38.30 24.04
C LYS A 67 20.95 -37.04 24.81
N LYS A 68 22.12 -37.06 25.45
CA LYS A 68 22.64 -35.88 26.21
C LYS A 68 23.19 -34.73 25.37
N ALA A 69 23.28 -34.85 24.04
CA ALA A 69 24.07 -33.91 23.24
C ALA A 69 23.40 -32.56 22.91
N ASN A 70 22.07 -32.41 23.04
CA ASN A 70 21.36 -31.21 22.55
C ASN A 70 20.36 -30.61 23.57
N MET A 71 20.52 -30.85 24.87
CA MET A 71 19.68 -30.16 25.86
C MET A 71 20.13 -28.71 25.99
N ILE A 72 19.22 -27.76 25.73
CA ILE A 72 19.41 -26.35 26.05
C ILE A 72 19.41 -26.24 27.59
N ASP A 73 20.50 -25.76 28.18
CA ASP A 73 20.55 -25.49 29.61
C ASP A 73 19.60 -24.31 29.91
N PRO A 74 18.65 -24.43 30.84
CA PRO A 74 17.84 -23.30 31.30
C PRO A 74 18.67 -22.07 31.73
N GLY A 75 19.92 -22.30 32.17
CA GLY A 75 20.89 -21.24 32.44
C GLY A 75 21.27 -20.41 31.21
N ASP A 76 21.30 -21.00 30.03
CA ASP A 76 21.66 -20.32 28.78
C ASP A 76 20.55 -19.39 28.28
N ILE A 77 19.30 -19.65 28.67
CA ILE A 77 18.13 -18.83 28.32
C ILE A 77 18.08 -17.57 29.19
N ARG A 78 18.50 -17.69 30.46
CA ARG A 78 18.36 -16.62 31.44
C ARG A 78 19.39 -15.53 31.21
N GLY A 79 18.94 -14.43 30.60
CA GLY A 79 19.81 -13.30 30.25
C GLY A 79 20.47 -13.44 28.88
N ALA A 80 19.98 -14.37 28.04
CA ALA A 80 20.41 -14.48 26.66
C ALA A 80 20.25 -13.13 25.94
N LEU A 81 21.31 -12.70 25.24
CA LEU A 81 21.21 -11.59 24.31
C LEU A 81 20.31 -11.99 23.13
N PRO A 82 19.67 -11.02 22.45
CA PRO A 82 18.73 -11.29 21.35
C PRO A 82 19.28 -12.27 20.30
N ASP A 83 20.53 -12.09 19.87
CA ASP A 83 21.18 -12.97 18.90
C ASP A 83 21.36 -14.41 19.42
N THR A 84 21.66 -14.56 20.71
CA THR A 84 21.83 -15.87 21.35
C THR A 84 20.48 -16.58 21.46
N ALA A 85 19.45 -15.86 21.91
CA ALA A 85 18.08 -16.39 21.99
C ALA A 85 17.57 -16.83 20.61
N LEU A 86 17.81 -16.02 19.56
CA LEU A 86 17.43 -16.35 18.20
C LEU A 86 18.17 -17.60 17.68
N ARG A 87 19.48 -17.71 17.93
CA ARG A 87 20.25 -18.91 17.55
C ARG A 87 19.75 -20.17 18.26
N LEU A 88 19.44 -20.09 19.56
CA LEU A 88 18.86 -21.19 20.32
C LEU A 88 17.52 -21.62 19.73
N TYR A 89 16.65 -20.65 19.42
CA TYR A 89 15.36 -20.91 18.80
C TYR A 89 15.47 -21.58 17.42
N LEU A 90 16.34 -21.06 16.55
CA LEU A 90 16.56 -21.61 15.20
C LEU A 90 17.17 -23.03 15.26
N THR A 91 18.11 -23.26 16.17
CA THR A 91 18.71 -24.58 16.40
C THR A 91 17.64 -25.58 16.85
N HIS A 92 16.77 -25.17 17.77
CA HIS A 92 15.67 -26.00 18.27
C HIS A 92 14.69 -26.40 17.15
N ILE A 93 14.20 -25.42 16.37
CA ILE A 93 13.28 -25.69 15.26
C ILE A 93 13.92 -26.63 14.23
N SER A 94 15.22 -26.47 13.97
CA SER A 94 15.95 -27.33 13.01
C SER A 94 16.10 -28.76 13.52
N ALA A 95 16.38 -28.96 14.81
CA ALA A 95 16.57 -30.27 15.41
C ALA A 95 15.30 -31.13 15.41
N PHE A 96 14.12 -30.52 15.60
CA PHE A 96 12.85 -31.26 15.64
C PHE A 96 12.48 -31.90 14.30
N GLY A 97 12.87 -31.27 13.19
CA GLY A 97 12.46 -31.69 11.85
C GLY A 97 13.15 -32.95 11.33
N SER A 98 14.32 -33.30 11.89
CA SER A 98 15.13 -34.42 11.39
C SER A 98 14.73 -35.79 11.97
N SER A 99 13.90 -35.82 13.02
CA SER A 99 13.64 -37.05 13.79
C SER A 99 12.51 -37.94 13.24
N ASN A 100 11.65 -37.42 12.36
CA ASN A 100 10.63 -38.21 11.68
C ASN A 100 11.14 -38.66 10.31
N GLY A 101 11.80 -39.84 10.28
CA GLY A 101 12.34 -40.49 9.07
C GLY A 101 11.31 -40.92 8.02
N GLY A 102 10.16 -40.25 7.93
CA GLY A 102 9.18 -40.40 6.85
C GLY A 102 9.55 -39.48 5.69
N SER A 103 10.07 -40.06 4.62
CA SER A 103 10.61 -39.43 3.40
C SER A 103 9.58 -38.65 2.55
N GLY A 104 8.58 -37.99 3.14
CA GLY A 104 7.49 -37.34 2.42
C GLY A 104 7.02 -35.97 2.93
N ALA A 105 7.59 -35.44 4.02
CA ALA A 105 7.12 -34.19 4.64
C ALA A 105 8.25 -33.19 5.00
N ALA A 106 9.19 -32.96 4.09
CA ALA A 106 10.32 -32.05 4.30
C ALA A 106 9.95 -30.55 4.44
N GLY A 107 8.66 -30.17 4.37
CA GLY A 107 8.23 -28.76 4.30
C GLY A 107 7.87 -28.08 5.63
N GLY A 108 7.74 -28.81 6.75
CA GLY A 108 7.13 -28.26 7.97
C GLY A 108 7.94 -27.16 8.65
N ASN A 109 9.21 -27.44 8.98
CA ASN A 109 10.03 -26.54 9.81
C ASN A 109 10.67 -25.41 9.01
N SER A 110 11.00 -25.68 7.74
CA SER A 110 11.41 -24.64 6.79
C SER A 110 10.34 -23.54 6.69
N GLY A 111 9.05 -23.91 6.73
CA GLY A 111 7.95 -22.95 6.75
C GLY A 111 7.95 -22.00 7.96
N VAL A 112 8.33 -22.48 9.15
CA VAL A 112 8.39 -21.65 10.36
C VAL A 112 9.55 -20.67 10.29
N ILE A 113 10.74 -21.14 9.90
CA ILE A 113 11.93 -20.29 9.75
C ILE A 113 11.70 -19.25 8.63
N GLN A 114 11.08 -19.66 7.52
CA GLN A 114 10.70 -18.74 6.44
C GLN A 114 9.68 -17.70 6.89
N SER A 115 8.69 -18.09 7.71
CA SER A 115 7.73 -17.15 8.28
C SER A 115 8.42 -16.13 9.19
N LEU A 116 9.39 -16.58 9.99
CA LEU A 116 10.20 -15.73 10.87
C LEU A 116 11.04 -14.72 10.06
N TYR A 117 11.69 -15.20 9.00
CA TYR A 117 12.44 -14.37 8.04
C TYR A 117 11.53 -13.30 7.41
N ASN A 118 10.37 -13.70 6.91
CA ASN A 118 9.41 -12.78 6.29
C ASN A 118 8.90 -11.72 7.28
N HIS A 119 8.69 -12.10 8.55
CA HIS A 119 8.30 -11.15 9.60
C HIS A 119 9.40 -10.12 9.86
N LEU A 120 10.65 -10.54 10.01
CA LEU A 120 11.79 -9.62 10.14
C LEU A 120 11.96 -8.71 8.91
N LYS A 121 11.84 -9.24 7.69
CA LYS A 121 11.92 -8.46 6.43
C LYS A 121 10.81 -7.40 6.39
N SER A 122 9.61 -7.73 6.89
CA SER A 122 8.51 -6.77 7.03
C SER A 122 8.81 -5.67 8.05
N ILE A 123 9.40 -6.01 9.20
CA ILE A 123 9.80 -5.02 10.23
C ILE A 123 10.87 -4.07 9.67
N HIS A 124 11.91 -4.64 9.07
CA HIS A 124 13.03 -3.89 8.47
C HIS A 124 12.56 -2.90 7.40
N SER A 125 11.85 -3.41 6.39
CA SER A 125 11.36 -2.59 5.27
C SER A 125 10.42 -1.47 5.72
N THR A 126 9.50 -1.76 6.65
CA THR A 126 8.57 -0.75 7.18
C THR A 126 9.30 0.35 7.95
N SER A 127 10.27 -0.01 8.80
CA SER A 127 11.11 0.94 9.54
C SER A 127 11.93 1.83 8.61
N LEU A 128 12.54 1.26 7.58
CA LEU A 128 13.33 1.99 6.59
C LEU A 128 12.46 3.00 5.83
N ILE A 129 11.28 2.56 5.35
CA ILE A 129 10.31 3.42 4.66
C ILE A 129 9.86 4.58 5.56
N ASN A 130 9.55 4.29 6.83
CA ASN A 130 9.10 5.32 7.77
C ASN A 130 10.20 6.35 8.07
N SER A 131 11.45 5.90 8.30
CA SER A 131 12.61 6.78 8.50
C SER A 131 12.82 7.71 7.31
N GLU A 132 12.83 7.14 6.10
CA GLU A 132 13.01 7.88 4.85
C GLU A 132 11.88 8.87 4.59
N ALA A 133 10.62 8.45 4.79
CA ALA A 133 9.46 9.32 4.57
C ALA A 133 9.48 10.52 5.52
N LEU A 134 9.73 10.30 6.82
CA LEU A 134 9.82 11.39 7.81
C LEU A 134 10.95 12.35 7.49
N ARG A 135 12.12 11.84 7.10
CA ARG A 135 13.27 12.67 6.67
C ARG A 135 12.94 13.51 5.44
N LYS A 136 12.30 12.92 4.43
CA LYS A 136 11.92 13.61 3.18
C LYS A 136 10.85 14.68 3.41
N LEU A 137 9.88 14.44 4.30
CA LEU A 137 8.87 15.43 4.67
C LEU A 137 9.51 16.69 5.28
N VAL A 138 10.46 16.54 6.20
CA VAL A 138 11.16 17.69 6.81
C VAL A 138 11.98 18.45 5.76
N LYS A 139 12.73 17.74 4.92
CA LYS A 139 13.51 18.35 3.84
C LYS A 139 12.62 19.08 2.83
N LYS A 140 11.47 18.51 2.48
CA LYS A 140 10.50 19.14 1.56
C LYS A 140 9.89 20.38 2.19
N PHE A 141 9.50 20.32 3.46
CA PHE A 141 8.99 21.49 4.18
C PHE A 141 10.00 22.64 4.20
N ASP A 142 11.26 22.35 4.55
CA ASP A 142 12.34 23.36 4.51
C ASP A 142 12.54 23.95 3.11
N LYS A 143 12.42 23.12 2.06
CA LYS A 143 12.52 23.57 0.65
C LYS A 143 11.37 24.51 0.28
N GLU A 144 10.13 24.17 0.64
CA GLU A 144 8.96 25.03 0.34
C GLU A 144 9.01 26.35 1.13
N MET A 145 9.40 26.32 2.41
CA MET A 145 9.61 27.54 3.20
C MET A 145 10.71 28.43 2.63
N SER A 146 11.74 27.83 2.02
CA SER A 146 12.80 28.58 1.35
C SER A 146 12.31 29.26 0.07
N LYS A 147 11.44 28.60 -0.72
CA LYS A 147 10.82 29.18 -1.93
C LYS A 147 9.93 30.37 -1.62
N LEU A 148 9.21 30.34 -0.50
CA LEU A 148 8.33 31.43 -0.07
C LEU A 148 9.08 32.70 0.38
N GLY A 149 10.41 32.76 0.25
CA GLY A 149 11.19 33.96 0.58
C GLY A 149 11.33 34.24 2.09
N VAL A 150 10.71 33.42 2.95
CA VAL A 150 10.75 33.53 4.41
C VAL A 150 12.20 33.52 4.94
N THR A 151 13.11 32.84 4.24
CA THR A 151 14.54 32.77 4.58
C THR A 151 15.38 34.02 4.27
N ARG A 152 14.92 34.97 3.44
CA ARG A 152 15.83 36.00 2.88
C ARG A 152 15.69 37.41 3.45
N GLN A 153 14.62 37.75 4.17
CA GLN A 153 14.35 39.16 4.52
C GLN A 153 14.92 39.66 5.85
N THR A 154 15.43 38.81 6.74
CA THR A 154 16.06 39.28 7.99
C THR A 154 17.56 39.46 7.79
N GLY A 155 17.92 40.47 6.99
CA GLY A 155 19.28 40.95 6.89
C GLY A 155 19.68 41.69 8.17
N GLY A 156 20.49 41.04 9.00
CA GLY A 156 21.23 41.70 10.06
C GLY A 156 20.62 41.58 11.45
N ILE A 157 21.37 40.90 12.31
CA ILE A 157 21.52 41.18 13.74
C ILE A 157 20.20 41.09 14.52
N ASP A 158 19.70 39.86 14.69
CA ASP A 158 19.17 39.31 15.95
C ASP A 158 18.46 37.96 15.69
N GLY A 159 19.28 36.90 15.59
CA GLY A 159 19.02 35.55 16.11
C GLY A 159 17.84 34.68 15.62
N ASN A 160 16.78 35.22 15.05
CA ASN A 160 15.57 34.45 14.70
C ASN A 160 15.45 34.21 13.19
N GLY A 161 16.56 33.74 12.60
CA GLY A 161 16.61 33.27 11.22
C GLY A 161 15.54 32.21 10.96
N ALA A 162 14.95 32.25 9.76
CA ALA A 162 13.89 31.36 9.33
C ALA A 162 14.05 29.93 9.87
N MET A 163 13.04 29.46 10.59
CA MET A 163 13.06 28.19 11.31
C MET A 163 13.15 27.01 10.33
N ARG A 164 14.36 26.66 9.92
CA ARG A 164 14.62 25.35 9.33
C ARG A 164 14.25 24.31 10.37
N LEU A 165 13.40 23.38 9.98
CA LEU A 165 12.96 22.29 10.84
C LEU A 165 13.95 21.13 10.82
N SER A 166 14.78 21.00 9.78
CA SER A 166 15.76 19.92 9.70
C SER A 166 16.64 19.80 10.95
N PRO A 167 17.26 20.88 11.48
CA PRO A 167 18.09 20.79 12.69
C PRO A 167 17.33 20.42 13.95
N GLN A 168 16.01 20.63 13.98
CA GLN A 168 15.16 20.36 15.15
C GLN A 168 14.57 18.95 15.11
N LEU A 169 14.08 18.51 13.94
CA LEU A 169 13.30 17.29 13.81
C LEU A 169 14.12 16.08 13.32
N LEU A 170 15.16 16.27 12.50
CA LEU A 170 15.94 15.12 12.03
C LEU A 170 16.68 14.37 13.15
N PRO A 171 17.21 15.03 14.20
CA PRO A 171 17.76 14.32 15.35
C PRO A 171 16.73 13.39 16.02
N GLU A 172 15.44 13.78 16.06
CA GLU A 172 14.35 12.94 16.61
C GLU A 172 14.13 11.67 15.75
N VAL A 173 14.28 11.74 14.42
CA VAL A 173 14.22 10.53 13.56
C VAL A 173 15.42 9.63 13.80
N TYR A 174 16.63 10.20 13.81
CA TYR A 174 17.84 9.39 13.89
C TYR A 174 18.01 8.70 15.26
N SER A 175 17.49 9.33 16.32
CA SER A 175 17.45 8.77 17.66
C SER A 175 16.20 7.93 17.96
N SER A 176 15.27 7.80 17.00
CA SER A 176 14.07 6.99 17.18
C SER A 176 14.41 5.50 17.33
N ASN A 177 13.57 4.78 18.08
CA ASN A 177 13.72 3.35 18.32
C ASN A 177 13.80 2.52 17.04
N PHE A 178 13.02 2.85 16.01
CA PHE A 178 13.02 2.11 14.75
C PHE A 178 14.23 2.43 13.88
N ASN A 179 14.86 3.59 14.03
CA ASN A 179 16.11 3.89 13.32
C ASN A 179 17.32 3.27 14.02
N VAL A 180 17.38 3.36 15.36
CA VAL A 180 18.45 2.75 16.16
C VAL A 180 18.35 1.21 16.15
N GLY A 181 17.14 0.67 16.13
CA GLY A 181 16.89 -0.78 16.14
C GLY A 181 17.10 -1.48 14.80
N LEU A 182 17.27 -0.74 13.68
CA LEU A 182 17.49 -1.34 12.35
C LEU A 182 18.68 -2.29 12.34
N SER A 183 19.80 -1.92 12.97
CA SER A 183 21.00 -2.76 13.03
C SER A 183 20.76 -4.10 13.73
N THR A 184 19.91 -4.12 14.76
CA THR A 184 19.52 -5.36 15.47
C THR A 184 18.63 -6.25 14.58
N VAL A 185 17.71 -5.64 13.83
CA VAL A 185 16.85 -6.36 12.89
C VAL A 185 17.68 -6.92 11.72
N GLU A 186 18.65 -6.17 11.21
CA GLU A 186 19.59 -6.60 10.15
C GLU A 186 20.46 -7.77 10.62
N ALA A 187 21.03 -7.69 11.83
CA ALA A 187 21.77 -8.79 12.42
C ALA A 187 20.88 -10.05 12.56
N SER A 188 19.63 -9.87 13.01
CA SER A 188 18.66 -10.97 13.11
C SER A 188 18.32 -11.58 11.75
N LEU A 189 18.17 -10.76 10.71
CA LEU A 189 17.95 -11.23 9.33
C LEU A 189 19.12 -12.08 8.85
N ALA A 190 20.36 -11.62 9.05
CA ALA A 190 21.55 -12.38 8.68
C ALA A 190 21.61 -13.75 9.37
N LEU A 191 21.24 -13.82 10.65
CA LEU A 191 21.17 -15.09 11.40
C LEU A 191 20.14 -16.06 10.83
N VAL A 192 18.97 -15.56 10.42
CA VAL A 192 17.91 -16.39 9.85
C VAL A 192 18.27 -16.84 8.43
N LYS A 193 18.88 -15.97 7.60
CA LYS A 193 19.40 -16.33 6.26
C LYS A 193 20.41 -17.46 6.34
N GLN A 194 21.37 -17.35 7.26
CA GLN A 194 22.38 -18.39 7.50
C GLN A 194 21.73 -19.75 7.79
N HIS A 195 20.62 -19.78 8.51
CA HIS A 195 19.89 -21.02 8.80
C HIS A 195 19.06 -21.54 7.63
N LEU A 196 18.58 -20.65 6.76
CA LEU A 196 17.88 -21.02 5.54
C LEU A 196 18.82 -21.51 4.43
N GLY A 197 20.14 -21.32 4.58
CA GLY A 197 21.10 -21.60 3.52
C GLY A 197 20.91 -20.70 2.32
N LEU A 198 20.42 -19.47 2.54
CA LEU A 198 20.41 -18.42 1.52
C LEU A 198 21.82 -17.83 1.51
N ASP A 199 22.59 -18.11 0.46
CA ASP A 199 23.92 -17.53 0.27
C ASP A 199 23.77 -16.03 -0.03
N ASP A 200 24.71 -15.22 0.47
CA ASP A 200 24.69 -13.76 0.30
C ASP A 200 24.79 -13.31 -1.19
N GLU A 201 25.08 -14.24 -2.11
CA GLU A 201 25.27 -13.98 -3.55
C GLU A 201 23.95 -13.93 -4.36
N ASP A 202 22.82 -14.40 -3.81
CA ASP A 202 21.54 -14.45 -4.53
C ASP A 202 20.71 -13.15 -4.38
N GLU A 203 21.18 -12.13 -3.65
CA GLU A 203 20.42 -10.89 -3.39
C GLU A 203 20.71 -9.74 -4.36
N ASP A 204 21.62 -9.91 -5.32
CA ASP A 204 22.18 -8.78 -6.07
C ASP A 204 21.33 -8.24 -7.25
N GLU A 205 20.19 -8.84 -7.63
CA GLU A 205 19.39 -8.30 -8.76
C GLU A 205 17.87 -8.18 -8.55
N ASP A 206 17.22 -9.03 -7.75
CA ASP A 206 15.76 -9.00 -7.59
C ASP A 206 15.27 -8.41 -6.25
N ASP A 207 16.17 -8.29 -5.27
CA ASP A 207 15.92 -7.76 -3.93
C ASP A 207 16.55 -6.37 -3.72
N GLU A 208 17.15 -5.75 -4.75
CA GLU A 208 17.24 -4.28 -4.85
C GLU A 208 15.79 -3.78 -4.86
N LEU A 209 15.30 -3.59 -3.65
CA LEU A 209 13.92 -3.55 -3.28
C LEU A 209 13.13 -2.82 -4.36
N ASN A 210 11.96 -3.36 -4.65
CA ASN A 210 10.87 -2.62 -5.27
C ASN A 210 10.46 -1.36 -4.44
N LEU A 211 11.32 -0.85 -3.55
CA LEU A 211 11.57 0.58 -3.36
C LEU A 211 11.47 1.32 -4.69
N GLY A 212 11.99 0.86 -5.83
CA GLY A 212 11.71 1.50 -7.13
C GLY A 212 10.22 1.83 -7.33
N ASP A 213 9.32 0.85 -7.23
CA ASP A 213 7.87 1.06 -7.40
C ASP A 213 7.15 1.64 -6.17
N VAL A 214 7.55 1.30 -4.95
CA VAL A 214 6.93 1.85 -3.72
C VAL A 214 7.39 3.30 -3.47
N HIS A 215 8.62 3.63 -3.86
CA HIS A 215 9.21 4.97 -3.86
C HIS A 215 8.76 5.76 -5.09
N ALA A 216 8.59 5.17 -6.28
CA ALA A 216 7.97 5.86 -7.42
C ALA A 216 6.47 6.12 -7.17
N ALA A 217 5.70 5.17 -6.62
CA ALA A 217 4.29 5.38 -6.29
C ALA A 217 4.09 6.42 -5.17
N ARG A 218 5.07 6.61 -4.28
CA ARG A 218 4.99 7.58 -3.17
C ARG A 218 5.72 8.91 -3.43
N ILE A 219 6.72 8.96 -4.32
CA ILE A 219 7.49 10.18 -4.70
C ILE A 219 6.95 10.83 -5.98
N LYS A 220 6.33 10.08 -6.91
CA LYS A 220 5.66 10.69 -8.07
C LYS A 220 4.46 11.57 -7.65
N PHE A 221 3.93 11.35 -6.44
CA PHE A 221 2.97 12.24 -5.76
C PHE A 221 3.60 13.55 -5.23
N MET A 222 4.93 13.72 -5.28
CA MET A 222 5.64 14.85 -4.65
C MET A 222 6.52 15.68 -5.59
N SER A 223 6.71 15.28 -6.85
CA SER A 223 7.73 15.88 -7.72
C SER A 223 7.26 16.40 -9.10
N MET A 224 5.97 16.60 -9.32
CA MET A 224 5.50 17.30 -10.53
C MET A 224 5.02 18.70 -10.16
N ASP A 225 5.93 19.67 -10.18
CA ASP A 225 5.64 21.03 -10.65
C ASP A 225 6.92 21.84 -10.99
N GLY A 226 6.97 22.33 -12.24
CA GLY A 226 7.92 23.31 -12.81
C GLY A 226 9.29 22.76 -13.26
N GLY A 227 9.80 22.96 -14.47
CA GLY A 227 9.40 23.83 -15.59
C GLY A 227 10.46 23.75 -16.72
N HIS A 228 10.07 24.22 -17.91
CA HIS A 228 10.78 24.15 -19.20
C HIS A 228 12.16 24.82 -19.27
N GLY A 229 13.00 24.32 -20.18
CA GLY A 229 14.27 24.92 -20.61
C GLY A 229 14.80 24.36 -21.95
N VAL A 230 14.21 24.85 -23.04
CA VAL A 230 14.65 25.01 -24.44
C VAL A 230 16.01 24.43 -24.91
N GLY A 231 15.94 23.58 -25.96
CA GLY A 231 16.74 23.70 -27.20
C GLY A 231 18.01 22.85 -27.35
N LEU A 232 18.06 21.96 -28.35
CA LEU A 232 18.79 22.19 -29.62
C LEU A 232 18.63 20.97 -30.57
N ALA A 233 18.81 21.24 -31.85
CA ALA A 233 18.62 20.40 -33.02
C ALA A 233 19.62 19.22 -33.18
N GLY A 234 19.22 18.26 -34.02
CA GLY A 234 20.10 17.85 -35.13
C GLY A 234 20.34 16.35 -35.34
N MET A 235 20.02 15.93 -36.57
CA MET A 235 20.77 14.99 -37.42
C MET A 235 20.45 13.49 -37.39
N MET A 236 20.01 13.04 -38.59
CA MET A 236 20.46 11.86 -39.37
C MET A 236 20.24 10.48 -38.74
N GLY A 237 19.77 9.43 -39.43
CA GLY A 237 19.76 9.09 -40.85
C GLY A 237 20.12 7.60 -40.97
N MET A 238 19.62 6.93 -42.03
CA MET A 238 19.88 5.54 -42.46
C MET A 238 19.14 4.44 -41.67
N GLY A 239 18.45 3.48 -42.27
CA GLY A 239 18.58 2.90 -43.62
C GLY A 239 19.18 1.50 -43.48
N GLY A 240 18.46 0.46 -43.89
CA GLY A 240 18.97 -0.91 -43.87
C GLY A 240 17.89 -1.97 -44.07
N ASP A 241 17.56 -2.21 -45.34
CA ASP A 241 16.89 -3.41 -45.86
C ASP A 241 17.78 -4.64 -45.67
N ILE A 242 17.18 -5.79 -45.28
CA ILE A 242 17.71 -7.14 -45.57
C ILE A 242 16.52 -8.05 -45.92
N ASP A 243 16.56 -8.55 -47.15
CA ASP A 243 15.64 -9.50 -47.80
C ASP A 243 15.82 -10.96 -47.31
N ASP A 244 14.78 -11.77 -47.55
CA ASP A 244 14.73 -13.15 -48.11
C ASP A 244 15.80 -14.19 -47.66
N ASP A 245 15.57 -15.49 -47.45
CA ASP A 245 14.59 -16.50 -47.84
C ASP A 245 15.03 -17.76 -47.04
N ASP A 246 14.14 -18.60 -46.51
CA ASP A 246 14.43 -20.06 -46.53
C ASP A 246 13.18 -20.95 -46.42
N VAL A 247 13.26 -22.04 -47.17
CA VAL A 247 12.19 -22.91 -47.65
C VAL A 247 12.26 -24.27 -46.94
N GLY A 248 11.14 -24.72 -46.36
CA GLY A 248 10.64 -26.08 -46.62
C GLY A 248 10.85 -27.21 -45.58
N LYS A 249 9.71 -27.55 -44.95
CA LYS A 249 9.17 -28.90 -44.58
C LYS A 249 9.62 -29.58 -43.26
N PRO A 250 8.84 -30.56 -42.72
CA PRO A 250 7.45 -30.96 -43.00
C PRO A 250 6.50 -30.86 -41.78
N ALA A 251 5.21 -30.99 -42.08
CA ALA A 251 4.12 -31.08 -41.13
C ALA A 251 4.15 -32.39 -40.33
N ASP A 252 4.09 -32.27 -39.00
CA ASP A 252 3.48 -33.23 -38.08
C ASP A 252 3.10 -32.47 -36.79
N ASP A 253 2.02 -32.90 -36.15
CA ASP A 253 1.41 -32.39 -34.91
C ASP A 253 0.48 -31.16 -34.98
N VAL A 254 -0.65 -31.36 -35.67
CA VAL A 254 -1.92 -30.69 -35.38
C VAL A 254 -2.50 -31.23 -34.07
N ALA A 255 -1.93 -30.80 -32.94
CA ALA A 255 -2.51 -30.98 -31.61
C ALA A 255 -2.02 -29.87 -30.67
N GLY A 256 -2.76 -28.76 -30.55
CA GLY A 256 -2.48 -27.78 -29.50
C GLY A 256 -2.73 -26.30 -29.79
N PHE A 257 -3.66 -25.95 -30.68
CA PHE A 257 -4.03 -24.54 -30.91
C PHE A 257 -4.80 -23.89 -29.72
N PHE A 258 -5.01 -24.63 -28.62
CA PHE A 258 -5.45 -24.12 -27.31
C PHE A 258 -4.44 -24.49 -26.20
N GLY A 259 -3.14 -24.28 -26.46
CA GLY A 259 -2.09 -24.30 -25.44
C GLY A 259 -2.18 -23.11 -24.48
N LEU A 260 -3.33 -22.89 -23.83
CA LEU A 260 -3.40 -22.11 -22.61
C LEU A 260 -2.69 -22.92 -21.53
N SER A 261 -1.38 -22.69 -21.44
CA SER A 261 -0.46 -23.26 -20.46
C SER A 261 -1.11 -23.35 -19.08
N ARG A 262 -1.02 -24.53 -18.46
CA ARG A 262 -1.44 -24.81 -17.07
C ARG A 262 -1.04 -23.71 -16.08
N LYS A 263 0.10 -23.04 -16.32
CA LYS A 263 0.60 -21.90 -15.53
C LYS A 263 -0.35 -20.68 -15.49
N ARG A 264 -1.18 -20.43 -16.52
CA ARG A 264 -2.15 -19.33 -16.51
C ARG A 264 -3.33 -19.60 -15.56
N TYR A 265 -3.81 -20.84 -15.52
CA TYR A 265 -4.91 -21.24 -14.63
C TYR A 265 -4.52 -21.12 -13.15
N ASP A 266 -3.28 -21.47 -12.80
CA ASP A 266 -2.80 -21.34 -11.42
C ASP A 266 -2.71 -19.87 -10.98
N ASN A 267 -2.28 -18.97 -11.88
CA ASN A 267 -2.21 -17.54 -11.59
C ASN A 267 -3.61 -16.92 -11.38
N ASP A 268 -4.60 -17.29 -12.19
CA ASP A 268 -5.97 -16.81 -12.03
C ASP A 268 -6.59 -17.29 -10.71
N ALA A 269 -6.36 -18.56 -10.35
CA ALA A 269 -6.81 -19.11 -9.06
C ALA A 269 -6.18 -18.36 -7.87
N ILE A 270 -4.87 -18.06 -7.94
CA ILE A 270 -4.17 -17.28 -6.92
C ILE A 270 -4.76 -15.86 -6.81
N LEU A 271 -5.04 -15.20 -7.94
CA LEU A 271 -5.66 -13.88 -7.97
C LEU A 271 -7.07 -13.89 -7.35
N VAL A 272 -7.87 -14.90 -7.68
CA VAL A 272 -9.20 -15.08 -7.10
C VAL A 272 -9.12 -15.26 -5.59
N GLU A 273 -8.21 -16.08 -5.08
CA GLU A 273 -8.03 -16.28 -3.64
C GLU A 273 -7.54 -15.02 -2.92
N LYS A 274 -6.64 -14.24 -3.53
CA LYS A 274 -6.24 -12.92 -3.02
C LYS A 274 -7.43 -11.97 -2.92
N ARG A 275 -8.26 -11.87 -3.96
CA ARG A 275 -9.48 -11.03 -3.95
C ARG A 275 -10.48 -11.49 -2.88
N LYS A 276 -10.71 -12.80 -2.73
CA LYS A 276 -11.55 -13.35 -1.65
C LYS A 276 -10.99 -13.03 -0.27
N ALA A 277 -9.68 -13.06 -0.09
CA ALA A 277 -9.05 -12.69 1.18
C ALA A 277 -9.31 -11.22 1.53
N GLU A 278 -9.21 -10.31 0.56
CA GLU A 278 -9.53 -8.88 0.74
C GLU A 278 -11.00 -8.65 1.09
N LEU A 279 -11.93 -9.32 0.41
CA LEU A 279 -13.36 -9.22 0.73
C LEU A 279 -13.69 -9.79 2.12
N ARG A 280 -13.05 -10.90 2.52
CA ARG A 280 -13.17 -11.44 3.88
C ARG A 280 -12.62 -10.47 4.92
N TRP A 281 -11.50 -9.81 4.63
CA TRP A 281 -10.95 -8.78 5.51
C TRP A 281 -11.92 -7.60 5.66
N LEU A 282 -12.48 -7.11 4.56
CA LEU A 282 -13.44 -6.01 4.57
C LEU A 282 -14.68 -6.34 5.42
N ARG A 283 -15.24 -7.54 5.24
CA ARG A 283 -16.38 -8.01 6.02
C ARG A 283 -16.08 -8.07 7.52
N LYS A 284 -14.93 -8.63 7.90
CA LYS A 284 -14.49 -8.67 9.31
C LYS A 284 -14.30 -7.28 9.89
N LEU A 285 -13.79 -6.34 9.11
CA LEU A 285 -13.66 -4.94 9.52
C LEU A 285 -15.04 -4.35 9.84
N VAL A 286 -16.02 -4.50 8.94
CA VAL A 286 -17.39 -4.02 9.17
C VAL A 286 -18.04 -4.68 10.38
N GLU A 287 -17.92 -6.00 10.52
CA GLU A 287 -18.39 -6.75 11.69
C GLU A 287 -17.77 -6.22 13.00
N SER A 288 -16.47 -5.92 13.00
CA SER A 288 -15.78 -5.38 14.17
C SER A 288 -16.24 -3.97 14.55
N VAL A 289 -16.56 -3.13 13.56
CA VAL A 289 -17.12 -1.78 13.79
C VAL A 289 -18.51 -1.88 14.40
N ASN A 290 -19.36 -2.76 13.86
CA ASN A 290 -20.70 -3.00 14.40
C ASN A 290 -20.64 -3.55 15.84
N MET A 291 -19.71 -4.47 16.12
CA MET A 291 -19.53 -5.00 17.47
C MET A 291 -19.07 -3.91 18.46
N ALA A 292 -18.16 -3.03 18.04
CA ALA A 292 -17.73 -1.90 18.88
C ALA A 292 -18.90 -0.94 19.18
N ASP A 293 -19.74 -0.68 18.19
CA ASP A 293 -20.99 0.08 18.32
C ASP A 293 -21.95 -0.55 19.34
N ASP A 294 -22.17 -1.87 19.26
CA ASP A 294 -23.07 -2.60 20.15
C ASP A 294 -22.56 -2.58 21.60
N ILE A 295 -21.25 -2.74 21.79
CA ILE A 295 -20.60 -2.66 23.12
C ILE A 295 -20.76 -1.24 23.69
N ALA A 296 -20.51 -0.20 22.90
CA ALA A 296 -20.66 1.18 23.35
C ALA A 296 -22.11 1.48 23.77
N ARG A 297 -23.10 1.01 23.00
CA ARG A 297 -24.52 1.13 23.36
C ARG A 297 -24.87 0.37 24.64
N ALA A 298 -24.35 -0.85 24.82
CA ALA A 298 -24.61 -1.66 26.02
C ALA A 298 -24.03 -1.03 27.30
N ASN A 299 -22.91 -0.32 27.20
CA ASN A 299 -22.26 0.35 28.34
C ASN A 299 -22.92 1.69 28.74
N GLY A 300 -23.92 2.17 28.00
CA GLY A 300 -24.52 3.49 28.21
C GLY A 300 -23.66 4.65 27.72
N ASP A 301 -22.49 4.35 27.12
CA ASP A 301 -21.60 5.30 26.43
C ASP A 301 -22.05 5.56 24.98
N GLY A 302 -23.20 4.99 24.58
CA GLY A 302 -23.65 4.90 23.20
C GLY A 302 -23.77 6.27 22.53
N TYR A 303 -23.01 6.45 21.45
CA TYR A 303 -23.29 7.49 20.48
C TYR A 303 -24.67 7.26 19.87
N THR A 304 -25.42 8.34 19.63
CA THR A 304 -26.71 8.28 18.92
C THR A 304 -26.56 7.86 17.45
N ILE A 305 -25.33 7.90 16.93
CA ILE A 305 -24.98 7.64 15.53
C ILE A 305 -24.14 6.36 15.47
N SER A 306 -24.53 5.44 14.60
CA SER A 306 -23.76 4.21 14.36
C SER A 306 -22.45 4.52 13.64
N LEU A 307 -21.30 4.02 14.13
CA LEU A 307 -20.00 4.26 13.51
C LEU A 307 -19.95 3.79 12.06
N ILE A 308 -20.66 2.71 11.70
CA ILE A 308 -20.69 2.23 10.32
C ILE A 308 -21.33 3.24 9.36
N SER A 309 -22.30 4.03 9.86
CA SER A 309 -22.94 5.09 9.08
C SER A 309 -22.03 6.29 8.82
N CYS A 310 -20.94 6.41 9.58
CA CYS A 310 -19.90 7.42 9.39
C CYS A 310 -18.72 6.92 8.54
N LEU A 311 -18.63 5.61 8.27
CA LEU A 311 -17.55 5.05 7.47
C LEU A 311 -17.83 5.27 5.98
N VAL A 312 -16.91 5.98 5.31
CA VAL A 312 -17.02 6.28 3.88
C VAL A 312 -16.00 5.51 3.07
N GLY A 313 -16.48 4.68 2.14
CA GLY A 313 -15.67 4.08 1.09
C GLY A 313 -15.29 5.12 0.04
N HIS A 314 -14.18 5.83 0.27
CA HIS A 314 -13.63 6.82 -0.67
C HIS A 314 -13.30 6.16 -2.02
N ARG A 315 -14.03 6.54 -3.08
CA ARG A 315 -14.01 5.91 -4.41
C ARG A 315 -14.30 4.41 -4.42
N GLY A 316 -15.06 3.93 -3.43
CA GLY A 316 -15.36 2.51 -3.21
C GLY A 316 -14.19 1.73 -2.58
N PHE A 317 -14.34 0.41 -2.47
CA PHE A 317 -13.29 -0.49 -1.95
C PHE A 317 -12.23 -0.76 -3.02
N HIS A 318 -11.32 0.19 -3.22
CA HIS A 318 -10.35 0.16 -4.30
C HIS A 318 -8.91 -0.12 -3.84
N SER A 319 -8.04 -0.39 -4.82
CA SER A 319 -6.59 -0.50 -4.64
C SER A 319 -5.94 0.88 -4.59
N ILE A 320 -5.28 1.21 -3.47
CA ILE A 320 -4.52 2.46 -3.31
C ILE A 320 -3.31 2.60 -4.25
N THR A 321 -2.93 1.50 -4.92
CA THR A 321 -1.79 1.47 -5.87
C THR A 321 -2.25 1.39 -7.32
N ASP A 322 -3.56 1.46 -7.58
CA ASP A 322 -4.18 1.24 -8.89
C ASP A 322 -3.88 -0.13 -9.53
N LYS A 323 -3.24 -1.04 -8.79
CA LYS A 323 -3.07 -2.45 -9.19
C LYS A 323 -4.38 -3.20 -8.95
N SER A 324 -4.94 -3.79 -10.01
CA SER A 324 -6.23 -4.47 -10.01
C SER A 324 -6.16 -5.95 -9.58
N ASP A 325 -5.00 -6.38 -9.07
CA ASP A 325 -4.71 -7.77 -8.71
C ASP A 325 -5.53 -8.22 -7.49
N LYS A 326 -5.56 -7.40 -6.42
CA LYS A 326 -6.22 -7.72 -5.15
C LYS A 326 -7.56 -7.01 -4.94
N ARG A 327 -7.66 -5.75 -5.38
CA ARG A 327 -8.85 -4.91 -5.23
C ARG A 327 -9.19 -4.24 -6.57
N PRO A 328 -10.45 -3.85 -6.80
CA PRO A 328 -10.84 -3.07 -7.97
C PRO A 328 -10.08 -1.74 -8.10
N ILE A 329 -10.09 -1.16 -9.31
CA ILE A 329 -9.63 0.23 -9.53
C ILE A 329 -10.64 1.20 -8.91
N GLU A 330 -10.15 2.37 -8.48
CA GLU A 330 -10.99 3.44 -7.94
C GLU A 330 -12.10 3.86 -8.90
N ASN A 331 -13.21 4.38 -8.36
CA ASN A 331 -14.31 4.91 -9.15
C ASN A 331 -14.91 3.88 -10.16
N SER A 332 -14.72 2.58 -9.90
CA SER A 332 -15.29 1.49 -10.69
C SER A 332 -16.53 0.91 -10.04
N LEU A 333 -17.48 0.42 -10.84
CA LEU A 333 -18.70 -0.22 -10.33
C LEU A 333 -18.37 -1.36 -9.35
N MET A 334 -17.36 -2.18 -9.69
CA MET A 334 -16.89 -3.26 -8.82
C MET A 334 -16.38 -2.79 -7.46
N ALA A 335 -15.73 -1.62 -7.37
CA ALA A 335 -15.26 -1.06 -6.10
C ALA A 335 -16.43 -0.72 -5.17
N TYR A 336 -17.51 -0.19 -5.74
CA TYR A 336 -18.72 0.17 -4.99
C TYR A 336 -19.52 -1.05 -4.57
N GLU A 337 -19.77 -1.98 -5.50
CA GLU A 337 -20.47 -3.22 -5.21
C GLU A 337 -19.73 -4.04 -4.13
N ALA A 338 -18.40 -4.11 -4.20
CA ALA A 338 -17.60 -4.75 -3.16
C ALA A 338 -17.75 -4.09 -1.79
N ALA A 339 -17.82 -2.76 -1.73
CA ALA A 339 -18.03 -2.02 -0.48
C ALA A 339 -19.42 -2.28 0.10
N TRP A 340 -20.48 -2.05 -0.68
CA TRP A 340 -21.86 -2.18 -0.23
C TRP A 340 -22.23 -3.62 0.16
N THR A 341 -21.85 -4.61 -0.65
CA THR A 341 -22.15 -6.02 -0.37
C THR A 341 -21.41 -6.59 0.85
N ASN A 342 -20.41 -5.87 1.38
CA ASN A 342 -19.71 -6.23 2.61
C ASN A 342 -20.03 -5.28 3.78
N GLY A 343 -21.05 -4.44 3.64
CA GLY A 343 -21.67 -3.69 4.73
C GLY A 343 -21.12 -2.28 4.96
N ILE A 344 -20.25 -1.77 4.08
CA ILE A 344 -20.03 -0.31 4.03
C ILE A 344 -21.31 0.31 3.48
N GLN A 345 -21.89 1.25 4.21
CA GLN A 345 -23.14 1.90 3.79
C GLN A 345 -22.87 3.06 2.83
N LEU A 346 -21.88 3.89 3.14
CA LEU A 346 -21.62 5.13 2.42
C LEU A 346 -20.37 5.00 1.56
N CYS A 347 -20.49 5.22 0.26
CA CYS A 347 -19.35 5.38 -0.62
C CYS A 347 -19.27 6.80 -1.14
N GLU A 348 -18.09 7.25 -1.51
CA GLU A 348 -17.89 8.55 -2.17
C GLU A 348 -17.41 8.33 -3.61
N CYS A 349 -17.77 9.25 -4.51
CA CYS A 349 -17.34 9.22 -5.90
C CYS A 349 -17.04 10.63 -6.44
N ASP A 350 -16.12 10.69 -7.38
CA ASP A 350 -15.79 11.90 -8.13
C ASP A 350 -16.53 11.89 -9.47
N ILE A 351 -17.25 12.97 -9.80
CA ILE A 351 -17.99 13.05 -11.07
C ILE A 351 -17.41 14.09 -12.02
N VAL A 352 -17.44 13.75 -13.32
CA VAL A 352 -17.10 14.65 -14.42
C VAL A 352 -18.20 14.61 -15.46
N LEU A 353 -18.48 15.76 -16.07
CA LEU A 353 -19.41 15.88 -17.20
C LEU A 353 -18.62 15.76 -18.50
N THR A 354 -18.98 14.80 -19.35
CA THR A 354 -18.39 14.61 -20.68
C THR A 354 -18.87 15.68 -21.67
N ALA A 355 -18.20 15.78 -22.83
CA ALA A 355 -18.56 16.71 -23.90
C ALA A 355 -19.98 16.50 -24.47
N ASP A 356 -20.55 15.32 -24.26
CA ASP A 356 -21.91 14.92 -24.66
C ASP A 356 -22.88 14.77 -23.47
N ASP A 357 -22.67 15.57 -22.41
CA ASP A 357 -23.53 15.71 -21.23
C ASP A 357 -23.80 14.40 -20.47
N LYS A 358 -22.79 13.52 -20.35
CA LYS A 358 -22.86 12.31 -19.53
C LYS A 358 -22.08 12.50 -18.24
N LEU A 359 -22.70 12.15 -17.12
CA LEU A 359 -22.01 12.09 -15.82
C LEU A 359 -21.30 10.75 -15.69
N ILE A 360 -19.97 10.79 -15.72
CA ILE A 360 -19.10 9.63 -15.50
C ILE A 360 -18.34 9.77 -14.19
N LEU A 361 -17.83 8.66 -13.69
CA LEU A 361 -16.96 8.66 -12.53
C LEU A 361 -15.49 8.75 -12.95
N ALA A 362 -14.82 9.81 -12.53
CA ALA A 362 -13.39 10.04 -12.76
C ALA A 362 -12.83 11.04 -11.74
N HIS A 363 -11.70 10.70 -11.13
CA HIS A 363 -11.04 11.59 -10.18
C HIS A 363 -10.11 12.61 -10.85
N ASP A 364 -9.27 12.12 -11.77
CA ASP A 364 -8.23 12.92 -12.42
C ASP A 364 -8.82 13.71 -13.60
N GLU A 365 -8.09 14.74 -14.04
CA GLU A 365 -8.48 15.52 -15.21
C GLU A 365 -8.41 14.75 -16.53
N ASN A 366 -7.64 13.65 -16.56
CA ASN A 366 -7.43 12.78 -17.71
C ASN A 366 -7.19 11.33 -17.25
N PHE A 367 -7.10 10.38 -18.19
CA PHE A 367 -6.98 8.95 -17.84
C PHE A 367 -5.53 8.43 -17.80
N VAL A 368 -4.51 9.28 -17.94
CA VAL A 368 -3.09 8.86 -18.01
C VAL A 368 -2.70 7.89 -16.88
N ARG A 369 -3.15 8.14 -15.64
CA ARG A 369 -2.81 7.28 -14.50
C ARG A 369 -3.47 5.89 -14.58
N LEU A 370 -4.71 5.82 -15.04
CA LEU A 370 -5.54 4.62 -14.97
C LEU A 370 -5.61 3.84 -16.29
N ALA A 371 -5.20 4.46 -17.40
CA ALA A 371 -5.21 3.85 -18.72
C ALA A 371 -4.23 2.67 -18.80
N LEU A 372 -4.64 1.65 -19.55
CA LEU A 372 -3.79 0.51 -19.94
C LEU A 372 -2.79 0.91 -21.03
N GLU A 373 -3.22 1.72 -22.00
CA GLU A 373 -2.45 2.12 -23.17
C GLU A 373 -2.15 3.63 -23.12
N LEU A 374 -0.88 3.99 -22.87
CA LEU A 374 -0.46 5.39 -22.73
C LEU A 374 -0.28 6.11 -24.08
N ASP A 375 -0.13 5.35 -25.16
CA ASP A 375 0.09 5.89 -26.51
C ASP A 375 -1.21 6.41 -27.16
N ASN A 376 -2.37 6.06 -26.61
CA ASN A 376 -3.64 6.55 -27.11
C ASN A 376 -3.79 8.04 -26.76
N PRO A 377 -3.88 8.95 -27.75
CA PRO A 377 -3.90 10.39 -27.49
C PRO A 377 -5.10 10.85 -26.65
N LEU A 378 -6.19 10.07 -26.62
CA LEU A 378 -7.37 10.38 -25.82
C LEU A 378 -7.11 10.30 -24.32
N VAL A 379 -6.11 9.51 -23.86
CA VAL A 379 -5.83 9.39 -22.41
C VAL A 379 -5.23 10.65 -21.81
N HIS A 380 -4.62 11.50 -22.64
CA HIS A 380 -4.01 12.78 -22.25
C HIS A 380 -4.98 13.96 -22.33
N LYS A 381 -6.09 13.81 -23.07
CA LYS A 381 -7.13 14.85 -23.18
C LYS A 381 -7.88 15.00 -21.87
N ASN A 382 -8.38 16.21 -21.63
CA ASN A 382 -9.23 16.44 -20.47
C ASN A 382 -10.52 15.62 -20.61
N VAL A 383 -10.96 14.95 -19.55
CA VAL A 383 -12.17 14.12 -19.55
C VAL A 383 -13.40 14.91 -20.03
N ARG A 384 -13.46 16.21 -19.73
CA ARG A 384 -14.56 17.11 -20.16
C ARG A 384 -14.64 17.33 -21.68
N GLU A 385 -13.54 17.09 -22.39
CA GLU A 385 -13.45 17.25 -23.85
C GLU A 385 -13.77 15.97 -24.61
N LEU A 386 -13.92 14.85 -23.89
CA LEU A 386 -14.22 13.56 -24.47
C LEU A 386 -15.72 13.29 -24.42
N THR A 387 -16.25 12.67 -25.47
CA THR A 387 -17.58 12.06 -25.46
C THR A 387 -17.55 10.75 -24.68
N TYR A 388 -18.70 10.31 -24.18
CA TYR A 388 -18.80 9.02 -23.49
C TYR A 388 -18.36 7.86 -24.39
N LYS A 389 -18.66 7.92 -25.70
CA LYS A 389 -18.19 6.91 -26.67
C LYS A 389 -16.66 6.83 -26.76
N GLU A 390 -15.99 7.97 -26.76
CA GLU A 390 -14.52 8.02 -26.74
C GLU A 390 -13.96 7.45 -25.44
N ILE A 391 -14.57 7.79 -24.29
CA ILE A 391 -14.18 7.23 -22.98
C ILE A 391 -14.35 5.72 -22.95
N MET A 392 -15.44 5.20 -23.52
CA MET A 392 -15.66 3.76 -23.64
C MET A 392 -14.63 3.03 -24.51
N SER A 393 -13.93 3.77 -25.39
CA SER A 393 -12.82 3.21 -26.17
C SER A 393 -11.50 3.12 -25.39
N LEU A 394 -11.40 3.73 -24.20
CA LEU A 394 -10.19 3.74 -23.38
C LEU A 394 -10.15 2.57 -22.39
N PRO A 395 -9.33 1.53 -22.61
CA PRO A 395 -9.12 0.50 -21.59
C PRO A 395 -8.39 1.02 -20.38
N LEU A 396 -8.94 0.77 -19.19
CA LEU A 396 -8.25 0.97 -17.92
C LEU A 396 -7.37 -0.25 -17.60
N LYS A 397 -6.40 -0.10 -16.69
CA LYS A 397 -5.53 -1.19 -16.20
C LYS A 397 -6.26 -2.40 -15.63
N SER A 398 -7.53 -2.23 -15.24
CA SER A 398 -8.40 -3.32 -14.77
C SER A 398 -9.11 -4.06 -15.90
N GLY A 399 -8.98 -3.61 -17.14
CA GLY A 399 -9.84 -4.01 -18.26
C GLY A 399 -11.25 -3.40 -18.21
N CYS A 400 -11.64 -2.79 -17.08
CA CYS A 400 -12.92 -2.10 -16.94
C CYS A 400 -12.92 -0.76 -17.68
N ARG A 401 -14.09 -0.12 -17.69
CA ARG A 401 -14.31 1.19 -18.27
C ARG A 401 -14.92 2.12 -17.20
N PRO A 402 -14.67 3.44 -17.27
CA PRO A 402 -15.31 4.38 -16.37
C PRO A 402 -16.85 4.25 -16.42
N PRO A 403 -17.53 4.01 -15.28
CA PRO A 403 -18.97 3.85 -15.27
C PRO A 403 -19.69 5.20 -15.36
N LEU A 404 -20.95 5.18 -15.81
CA LEU A 404 -21.84 6.32 -15.64
C LEU A 404 -22.33 6.38 -14.18
N LEU A 405 -22.53 7.60 -13.67
CA LEU A 405 -23.09 7.79 -12.34
C LEU A 405 -24.46 7.10 -12.18
N ILE A 406 -25.30 7.17 -13.21
CA ILE A 406 -26.63 6.55 -13.16
C ILE A 406 -26.56 5.02 -12.99
N ASP A 407 -25.54 4.36 -13.55
CA ASP A 407 -25.40 2.91 -13.44
C ASP A 407 -24.94 2.50 -12.04
N VAL A 408 -24.06 3.31 -11.44
CA VAL A 408 -23.60 3.10 -10.06
C VAL A 408 -24.74 3.34 -9.06
N LEU A 409 -25.53 4.40 -9.24
CA LEU A 409 -26.71 4.67 -8.40
C LEU A 409 -27.80 3.60 -8.55
N ARG A 410 -28.01 3.06 -9.76
CA ARG A 410 -28.90 1.92 -9.97
C ARG A 410 -28.40 0.67 -9.25
N SER A 411 -27.09 0.41 -9.28
CA SER A 411 -26.52 -0.73 -8.54
C SER A 411 -26.73 -0.56 -7.03
N ALA A 412 -26.49 0.64 -6.48
CA ALA A 412 -26.79 0.94 -5.08
C ALA A 412 -28.26 0.67 -4.73
N HIS A 413 -29.19 1.17 -5.56
CA HIS A 413 -30.62 0.99 -5.39
C HIS A 413 -31.04 -0.49 -5.45
N VAL A 414 -30.44 -1.28 -6.35
CA VAL A 414 -30.70 -2.73 -6.48
C VAL A 414 -30.15 -3.52 -5.30
N ILE A 415 -28.95 -3.17 -4.80
CA ILE A 415 -28.37 -3.77 -3.59
C ILE A 415 -29.27 -3.46 -2.38
N GLY A 416 -29.83 -2.26 -2.33
CA GLY A 416 -30.77 -1.83 -1.31
C GLY A 416 -30.12 -1.65 0.07
N GLY A 417 -30.96 -1.66 1.10
CA GLY A 417 -30.53 -1.36 2.47
C GLY A 417 -30.06 0.08 2.60
N ASP A 418 -28.90 0.28 3.22
CA ASP A 418 -28.32 1.61 3.48
C ASP A 418 -27.26 2.02 2.45
N ALA A 419 -27.18 1.34 1.30
CA ALA A 419 -26.20 1.61 0.24
C ALA A 419 -26.42 3.00 -0.37
N ARG A 420 -25.56 3.95 -0.01
CA ARG A 420 -25.65 5.36 -0.37
C ARG A 420 -24.37 5.87 -0.99
N MET A 421 -24.51 6.93 -1.79
CA MET A 421 -23.41 7.60 -2.48
C MET A 421 -23.29 9.06 -2.07
N ILE A 422 -22.08 9.49 -1.74
CA ILE A 422 -21.66 10.89 -1.68
C ILE A 422 -21.08 11.23 -3.05
N VAL A 423 -21.62 12.28 -3.68
CA VAL A 423 -21.16 12.73 -4.99
C VAL A 423 -20.31 13.99 -4.82
N GLU A 424 -19.01 13.89 -5.09
CA GLU A 424 -18.09 15.03 -5.11
C GLU A 424 -18.18 15.76 -6.46
N ILE A 425 -18.61 17.02 -6.43
CA ILE A 425 -18.50 17.94 -7.57
C ILE A 425 -17.17 18.67 -7.46
N LYS A 426 -16.24 18.36 -8.36
CA LYS A 426 -14.91 18.99 -8.37
C LYS A 426 -15.00 20.52 -8.55
N PRO A 427 -14.09 21.30 -7.94
CA PRO A 427 -14.04 22.75 -8.13
C PRO A 427 -13.98 23.13 -9.61
N GLY A 428 -14.75 24.15 -10.01
CA GLY A 428 -14.79 24.62 -11.39
C GLY A 428 -15.70 23.81 -12.33
N ASN A 429 -16.45 22.83 -11.82
CA ASN A 429 -17.38 22.02 -12.61
C ASN A 429 -18.85 22.31 -12.26
N VAL A 430 -19.29 23.55 -12.50
CA VAL A 430 -20.66 24.00 -12.15
C VAL A 430 -21.72 23.31 -13.01
N GLU A 431 -21.36 22.99 -14.25
CA GLU A 431 -22.18 22.29 -15.23
C GLU A 431 -22.53 20.88 -14.75
N ALA A 432 -21.60 20.16 -14.12
CA ALA A 432 -21.88 18.85 -13.52
C ALA A 432 -22.97 18.93 -12.44
N GLY A 433 -23.01 19.98 -11.62
CA GLY A 433 -24.08 20.18 -10.65
C GLY A 433 -25.45 20.34 -11.30
N THR A 434 -25.51 21.10 -12.40
CA THR A 434 -26.76 21.26 -13.19
C THR A 434 -27.17 19.95 -13.86
N ALA A 435 -26.22 19.22 -14.43
CA ALA A 435 -26.47 17.90 -15.04
C ALA A 435 -26.96 16.89 -13.99
N LEU A 436 -26.39 16.92 -12.79
CA LEU A 436 -26.78 16.07 -11.67
C LEU A 436 -28.22 16.35 -11.22
N ALA A 437 -28.58 17.62 -11.05
CA ALA A 437 -29.96 18.02 -10.75
C ALA A 437 -30.95 17.56 -11.82
N LYS A 438 -30.60 17.71 -13.11
CA LYS A 438 -31.42 17.22 -14.24
C LYS A 438 -31.55 15.69 -14.24
N MET A 439 -30.47 14.97 -13.90
CA MET A 439 -30.49 13.51 -13.79
C MET A 439 -31.46 13.07 -12.69
N PHE A 440 -31.38 13.65 -11.49
CA PHE A 440 -32.30 13.32 -10.40
C PHE A 440 -33.74 13.75 -10.67
N ALA A 441 -33.98 14.86 -11.37
CA ALA A 441 -35.33 15.23 -11.80
C ALA A 441 -35.96 14.18 -12.74
N ARG A 442 -35.15 13.47 -13.54
CA ARG A 442 -35.59 12.37 -14.42
C ARG A 442 -35.67 11.02 -13.71
N HIS A 443 -34.91 10.84 -12.64
CA HIS A 443 -34.78 9.60 -11.87
C HIS A 443 -34.91 9.89 -10.37
N PRO A 444 -36.08 10.35 -9.89
CA PRO A 444 -36.26 10.77 -8.49
C PRO A 444 -36.04 9.61 -7.51
N ASN A 445 -36.31 8.37 -7.94
CA ASN A 445 -36.10 7.15 -7.15
C ASN A 445 -34.62 6.83 -6.84
N LEU A 446 -33.67 7.54 -7.45
CA LEU A 446 -32.24 7.38 -7.16
C LEU A 446 -31.71 8.41 -6.15
N MET A 447 -32.57 9.31 -5.65
CA MET A 447 -32.22 10.32 -4.65
C MET A 447 -32.36 9.81 -3.20
N GLU A 448 -33.27 8.85 -3.00
CA GLU A 448 -33.46 8.09 -1.76
C GLU A 448 -32.42 6.97 -1.67
#